data_AF-A0A8H7G6V3-F1
#
_entry.id   AF-A0A8H7G6V3-F1
#
_cell.length_a   1.000
_cell.length_b   1.000
_cell.length_c   1.000
_cell.angle_alpha   90.00
_cell.angle_beta   90.00
_cell.angle_gamma   90.00
#
_symmetry.space_group_name_H-M   'P 1'
#
loop_
_entity.id
_entity.type
_entity.pdbx_description
1 polymer ?
#
loop_
_entity_poly.entity_id
_entity_poly.type
_entity_poly.pdbx_seq_one_letter_code
_entity_poly.pdbx_strand_id
1 'polypeptide(L)'
;MRKRVVGTGPLRNMLSHYSQIQERTLQAAALETLISLEPIPGSLEYLGIPWNQLHILNLRGITRPEVVLGVFEQGVNPHTVELPYYGRDYGYHHQGSIIFPKLLHLSLQVENGTPMTVFDALQLPMLREVNSRIAHQSRTIWTTSEELLCLLSRSPISRLTLSTRGPDHANPSGRDLVRLLQAVPGLKMLLIYGTDTRCMDDDLISQLAPNLNMPMIVPLLRQISIQFNPRGQDSDIAAFADAMISRKCSKPDVLESVHIRCLAEDEERLKSSGTVVGDSLDRLRGVGVATTRQTLSPMAHTTFHTINPETTLKVVSSGPSQGEGPTLVFLHFWGGSSSTFSGVIEHLPAHHSVAINFRGWGDSTGPQIADAYSIKILASDVEAVIAELGIKDFILLGHSMGGKVAQLVAGRGAVQGLRGLILIAPAPSTPLVLPEEMREQQISAYNNAGAAEFVTQNVLTASKLTDEIVAITVQDMLKGNSFAKKAWPEYGMSEDVANEAKNIKVPTLVIAGGLDKVETVERVKAEVVQRIQHAVMVVLEGKGHLLPLETPAEVAGHVEGFVREVSSSK
;
A
#
# COMPACT_ATOMS: atom_id res chain seq x y z
N MET A 1 -25.23 -18.69 62.06
CA MET A 1 -25.34 -17.77 60.92
C MET A 1 -25.29 -18.57 59.62
N ARG A 2 -26.27 -18.35 58.73
CA ARG A 2 -26.34 -18.60 57.25
C ARG A 2 -25.78 -19.95 56.72
N LYS A 3 -26.62 -20.92 56.34
CA LYS A 3 -27.47 -21.12 55.12
C LYS A 3 -26.76 -21.88 53.98
N ARG A 4 -27.41 -22.98 53.55
CA ARG A 4 -27.25 -23.80 52.32
C ARG A 4 -26.91 -22.98 51.06
N VAL A 5 -26.25 -23.60 50.07
CA VAL A 5 -26.82 -23.82 48.71
C VAL A 5 -26.24 -25.10 48.07
N VAL A 6 -27.12 -25.79 47.35
CA VAL A 6 -26.98 -27.01 46.54
C VAL A 6 -26.37 -26.70 45.15
N GLY A 7 -25.51 -27.59 44.65
CA GLY A 7 -25.39 -28.00 43.24
C GLY A 7 -24.89 -26.99 42.20
N THR A 8 -23.66 -27.18 41.70
CA THR A 8 -23.17 -26.58 40.45
C THR A 8 -22.56 -27.63 39.51
N GLY A 9 -23.43 -28.52 39.02
CA GLY A 9 -23.20 -29.36 37.84
C GLY A 9 -22.90 -28.64 36.50
N PRO A 10 -22.95 -27.29 36.34
CA PRO A 10 -22.50 -26.65 35.09
C PRO A 10 -21.10 -25.99 35.12
N LEU A 11 -20.41 -25.96 36.27
CA LEU A 11 -19.13 -25.22 36.39
C LEU A 11 -17.90 -26.02 35.91
N ARG A 12 -17.98 -27.34 35.91
CA ARG A 12 -16.86 -28.21 35.48
C ARG A 12 -16.70 -28.29 33.96
N ASN A 13 -17.80 -28.13 33.20
CA ASN A 13 -17.77 -28.05 31.73
C ASN A 13 -17.41 -26.64 31.21
N MET A 14 -17.67 -25.58 32.00
CA MET A 14 -17.18 -24.23 31.68
C MET A 14 -15.66 -24.12 31.84
N LEU A 15 -15.07 -24.75 32.85
CA LEU A 15 -13.62 -24.68 33.09
C LEU A 15 -12.80 -25.44 32.03
N SER A 16 -13.34 -26.53 31.44
CA SER A 16 -12.70 -27.21 30.31
C SER A 16 -12.85 -26.46 28.98
N HIS A 17 -13.93 -25.69 28.80
CA HIS A 17 -14.09 -24.79 27.64
C HIS A 17 -13.23 -23.52 27.80
N TYR A 18 -13.09 -22.98 29.01
CA TYR A 18 -12.22 -21.84 29.29
C TYR A 18 -10.74 -22.18 29.14
N SER A 19 -10.30 -23.40 29.51
CA SER A 19 -8.92 -23.83 29.27
C SER A 19 -8.63 -24.04 27.78
N GLN A 20 -9.58 -24.57 27.01
CA GLN A 20 -9.44 -24.72 25.55
C GLN A 20 -9.53 -23.38 24.80
N ILE A 21 -10.31 -22.42 25.28
CA ILE A 21 -10.35 -21.06 24.73
C ILE A 21 -9.05 -20.33 25.08
N GLN A 22 -8.51 -20.46 26.29
CA GLN A 22 -7.18 -19.90 26.59
C GLN A 22 -6.06 -20.55 25.78
N GLU A 23 -6.05 -21.88 25.59
CA GLU A 23 -5.07 -22.54 24.72
C GLU A 23 -5.21 -22.11 23.25
N ARG A 24 -6.44 -21.94 22.72
CA ARG A 24 -6.66 -21.45 21.35
C ARG A 24 -6.34 -19.97 21.19
N THR A 25 -6.60 -19.15 22.20
CA THR A 25 -6.23 -17.73 22.21
C THR A 25 -4.72 -17.53 22.41
N LEU A 26 -4.04 -18.44 23.12
CA LEU A 26 -2.57 -18.48 23.22
C LEU A 26 -1.91 -19.04 21.95
N GLN A 27 -2.53 -20.00 21.25
CA GLN A 27 -2.11 -20.45 19.92
C GLN A 27 -2.40 -19.44 18.81
N ALA A 28 -3.47 -18.64 18.93
CA ALA A 28 -3.72 -17.49 18.06
C ALA A 28 -2.70 -16.37 18.36
N ALA A 29 -2.47 -16.05 19.64
CA ALA A 29 -1.40 -15.13 20.07
C ALA A 29 -0.01 -15.56 19.57
N ALA A 30 0.24 -16.87 19.44
CA ALA A 30 1.45 -17.47 18.87
C ALA A 30 1.65 -17.19 17.37
N LEU A 31 0.56 -17.18 16.60
CA LEU A 31 0.56 -16.71 15.20
C LEU A 31 0.56 -15.17 15.09
N GLU A 32 0.18 -14.47 16.16
CA GLU A 32 -0.15 -13.04 16.19
C GLU A 32 0.92 -12.13 16.85
N THR A 33 2.11 -12.62 17.25
CA THR A 33 3.06 -11.75 17.95
C THR A 33 3.94 -10.95 16.99
N LEU A 34 3.60 -9.68 16.75
CA LEU A 34 4.56 -8.66 16.31
C LEU A 34 5.42 -8.31 17.52
N ILE A 35 6.54 -9.02 17.70
CA ILE A 35 7.41 -8.74 18.84
C ILE A 35 8.33 -7.59 18.49
N SER A 36 7.91 -6.36 18.79
CA SER A 36 8.87 -5.27 19.02
C SER A 36 9.66 -5.64 20.29
N LEU A 37 10.72 -6.43 20.13
CA LEU A 37 11.60 -6.81 21.23
C LEU A 37 12.42 -5.59 21.64
N GLU A 38 11.94 -4.82 22.62
CA GLU A 38 12.89 -4.32 23.63
C GLU A 38 13.32 -5.53 24.47
N PRO A 39 14.63 -5.76 24.65
CA PRO A 39 15.15 -7.10 24.87
C PRO A 39 14.86 -7.58 26.30
N ILE A 40 14.01 -8.60 26.43
CA ILE A 40 14.17 -9.57 27.51
C ILE A 40 14.02 -10.97 26.89
N PRO A 41 15.13 -11.69 26.66
CA PRO A 41 15.09 -13.13 26.44
C PRO A 41 14.32 -13.79 27.58
N GLY A 42 13.15 -14.37 27.29
CA GLY A 42 12.25 -14.99 28.28
C GLY A 42 10.77 -14.58 28.19
N SER A 43 10.42 -13.52 27.47
CA SER A 43 9.02 -13.04 27.37
C SER A 43 8.09 -13.96 26.56
N LEU A 44 8.60 -14.68 25.55
CA LEU A 44 7.82 -15.64 24.76
C LEU A 44 7.60 -16.99 25.44
N GLU A 45 8.58 -17.47 26.23
CA GLU A 45 8.40 -18.65 27.07
C GLU A 45 7.29 -18.43 28.10
N TYR A 46 7.16 -17.21 28.61
CA TYR A 46 6.09 -16.79 29.52
C TYR A 46 4.69 -16.84 28.87
N LEU A 47 4.61 -16.70 27.55
CA LEU A 47 3.36 -16.78 26.77
C LEU A 47 3.11 -18.18 26.20
N GLY A 48 4.01 -19.14 26.38
CA GLY A 48 3.85 -20.51 25.88
C GLY A 48 3.82 -20.63 24.35
N ILE A 49 4.33 -19.62 23.64
CA ILE A 49 4.30 -19.51 22.17
C ILE A 49 5.55 -20.18 21.59
N PRO A 50 5.42 -21.22 20.75
CA PRO A 50 6.56 -21.79 20.05
C PRO A 50 7.11 -20.81 19.00
N TRP A 51 8.41 -20.54 19.05
CA TRP A 51 9.13 -19.64 18.12
C TRP A 51 8.88 -19.96 16.64
N ASN A 52 8.66 -21.23 16.29
CA ASN A 52 8.41 -21.69 14.92
C ASN A 52 7.00 -21.34 14.37
N GLN A 53 6.09 -20.80 15.20
CA GLN A 53 4.74 -20.38 14.79
C GLN A 53 4.66 -18.89 14.38
N LEU A 54 5.74 -18.13 14.56
CA LEU A 54 5.79 -16.71 14.20
C LEU A 54 5.80 -16.54 12.67
N HIS A 55 4.80 -15.82 12.13
CA HIS A 55 4.71 -15.51 10.70
C HIS A 55 5.42 -14.21 10.30
N ILE A 56 5.44 -13.22 11.20
CA ILE A 56 6.14 -11.95 11.01
C ILE A 56 7.09 -11.75 12.18
N LEU A 57 8.33 -11.36 11.88
CA LEU A 57 9.34 -11.08 12.88
C LEU A 57 9.87 -9.66 12.69
N ASN A 58 9.44 -8.74 13.56
CA ASN A 58 9.87 -7.36 13.51
C ASN A 58 11.00 -7.11 14.51
N LEU A 59 12.22 -6.97 14.03
CA LEU A 59 13.38 -6.71 14.87
C LEU A 59 13.83 -5.24 14.81
N ARG A 60 13.02 -4.35 14.20
CA ARG A 60 13.34 -2.91 14.13
C ARG A 60 13.54 -2.37 15.55
N GLY A 61 14.67 -1.68 15.75
CA GLY A 61 15.08 -1.13 17.06
C GLY A 61 16.08 -1.99 17.84
N ILE A 62 16.31 -3.26 17.49
CA ILE A 62 17.26 -4.14 18.20
C ILE A 62 18.71 -3.85 17.81
N THR A 63 19.42 -3.04 18.60
CA THR A 63 20.74 -2.49 18.25
C THR A 63 21.94 -3.43 18.26
N ARG A 64 21.75 -4.72 18.56
CA ARG A 64 22.84 -5.70 18.78
C ARG A 64 22.67 -6.96 17.89
N PRO A 65 23.58 -7.24 16.94
CA PRO A 65 23.50 -8.41 16.04
C PRO A 65 23.38 -9.77 16.74
N GLU A 66 24.05 -9.94 17.88
CA GLU A 66 24.00 -11.15 18.71
C GLU A 66 22.61 -11.42 19.28
N VAL A 67 21.80 -10.37 19.49
CA VAL A 67 20.41 -10.51 19.95
C VAL A 67 19.53 -10.96 18.77
N VAL A 68 19.75 -10.40 17.59
CA VAL A 68 19.05 -10.81 16.36
C VAL A 68 19.33 -12.29 16.04
N LEU A 69 20.59 -12.70 16.09
CA LEU A 69 21.00 -14.09 15.83
C LEU A 69 20.51 -15.04 16.93
N GLY A 70 20.55 -14.63 18.20
CA GLY A 70 20.02 -15.44 19.30
C GLY A 70 18.51 -15.70 19.18
N VAL A 71 17.74 -14.75 18.61
CA VAL A 71 16.33 -14.94 18.25
C VAL A 71 16.18 -15.94 17.09
N PHE A 72 17.04 -15.83 16.09
CA PHE A 72 17.03 -16.74 14.94
C PHE A 72 17.39 -18.19 15.30
N GLU A 73 18.29 -18.38 16.28
CA GLU A 73 18.64 -19.69 16.84
C GLU A 73 17.49 -20.38 17.58
N GLN A 74 16.42 -19.66 17.94
CA GLN A 74 15.24 -20.25 18.59
C GLN A 74 14.35 -21.07 17.63
N GLY A 75 14.75 -21.23 16.37
CA GLY A 75 13.99 -22.00 15.39
C GLY A 75 12.78 -21.27 14.82
N VAL A 76 12.82 -19.94 14.75
CA VAL A 76 11.79 -19.13 14.08
C VAL A 76 11.72 -19.46 12.58
N ASN A 77 10.53 -19.36 11.98
CA ASN A 77 10.34 -19.61 10.54
C ASN A 77 9.32 -18.66 9.90
N PRO A 78 9.59 -17.34 9.94
CA PRO A 78 8.65 -16.33 9.46
C PRO A 78 8.55 -16.26 7.94
N HIS A 79 7.43 -15.75 7.45
CA HIS A 79 7.23 -15.37 6.04
C HIS A 79 7.75 -13.95 5.75
N THR A 80 7.77 -13.09 6.77
CA THR A 80 8.26 -11.72 6.69
C THR A 80 9.18 -11.39 7.86
N VAL A 81 10.35 -10.80 7.57
CA VAL A 81 11.27 -10.28 8.61
C VAL A 81 11.53 -8.81 8.34
N GLU A 82 11.44 -7.99 9.39
CA GLU A 82 11.93 -6.62 9.37
C GLU A 82 13.21 -6.52 10.20
N LEU A 83 14.34 -6.26 9.54
CA LEU A 83 15.64 -6.11 10.18
C LEU A 83 16.08 -4.64 10.23
N PRO A 84 16.63 -4.20 11.36
CA PRO A 84 17.40 -2.98 11.41
C PRO A 84 18.81 -3.20 10.83
N TYR A 85 19.43 -2.13 10.34
CA TYR A 85 20.73 -2.14 9.67
C TYR A 85 21.65 -1.15 10.38
N TYR A 86 22.60 -1.73 11.13
CA TYR A 86 23.64 -1.05 11.91
C TYR A 86 24.97 -1.14 11.17
N GLY A 87 25.78 -0.10 11.27
CA GLY A 87 27.13 -0.07 10.74
C GLY A 87 28.19 0.31 11.75
N ARG A 88 27.97 -0.09 13.01
CA ARG A 88 29.11 -0.43 13.84
C ARG A 88 29.42 -1.90 13.63
N ASP A 89 30.65 -2.18 13.22
CA ASP A 89 31.20 -3.51 13.32
C ASP A 89 31.34 -3.86 14.81
N TYR A 90 30.61 -4.89 15.24
CA TYR A 90 30.66 -5.39 16.61
C TYR A 90 31.70 -6.51 16.79
N GLY A 91 32.46 -6.87 15.74
CA GLY A 91 33.47 -7.94 15.78
C GLY A 91 32.90 -9.32 16.10
N TYR A 92 31.59 -9.52 15.91
CA TYR A 92 30.88 -10.74 16.26
C TYR A 92 30.78 -11.67 15.04
N HIS A 93 31.45 -12.82 15.08
CA HIS A 93 31.34 -13.85 14.05
C HIS A 93 30.45 -14.99 14.56
N HIS A 94 29.33 -15.20 13.88
CA HIS A 94 28.43 -16.32 14.18
C HIS A 94 28.97 -17.61 13.55
N GLN A 95 29.06 -18.68 14.35
CA GLN A 95 29.45 -20.00 13.85
C GLN A 95 28.18 -20.83 13.55
N GLY A 96 27.78 -20.88 12.28
CA GLY A 96 26.64 -21.68 11.85
C GLY A 96 25.90 -21.07 10.67
N SER A 97 24.98 -21.85 10.10
CA SER A 97 24.01 -21.35 9.12
C SER A 97 22.61 -21.51 9.68
N ILE A 98 21.86 -20.42 9.68
CA ILE A 98 20.45 -20.35 10.04
C ILE A 98 19.63 -20.32 8.75
N ILE A 99 18.76 -21.31 8.59
CA ILE A 99 17.96 -21.48 7.39
C ILE A 99 16.53 -21.00 7.67
N PHE A 100 16.04 -20.08 6.85
CA PHE A 100 14.63 -19.69 6.86
C PHE A 100 13.92 -20.25 5.61
N PRO A 101 13.37 -21.47 5.69
CA PRO A 101 12.81 -22.14 4.51
C PRO A 101 11.50 -21.51 4.00
N LYS A 102 10.81 -20.70 4.81
CA LYS A 102 9.52 -20.06 4.43
C LYS A 102 9.60 -18.55 4.23
N LEU A 103 10.77 -17.93 4.45
CA LEU A 103 10.88 -16.48 4.33
C LEU A 103 10.68 -16.05 2.87
N LEU A 104 9.67 -15.22 2.64
CA LEU A 104 9.32 -14.70 1.32
C LEU A 104 9.70 -13.22 1.18
N HIS A 105 9.58 -12.46 2.29
CA HIS A 105 9.77 -11.01 2.31
C HIS A 105 10.79 -10.59 3.37
N LEU A 106 11.76 -9.78 2.97
CA LEU A 106 12.76 -9.18 3.87
C LEU A 106 12.73 -7.66 3.74
N SER A 107 12.43 -6.97 4.84
CA SER A 107 12.54 -5.52 4.94
C SER A 107 13.76 -5.13 5.75
N LEU A 108 14.61 -4.28 5.20
CA LEU A 108 15.83 -3.76 5.81
C LEU A 108 15.67 -2.26 6.08
N GLN A 109 15.97 -1.80 7.29
CA GLN A 109 15.97 -0.38 7.66
C GLN A 109 17.38 0.10 8.02
N VAL A 110 18.01 0.81 7.09
CA VAL A 110 19.36 1.42 7.18
C VAL A 110 19.31 2.67 8.03
N GLU A 111 19.94 2.61 9.21
CA GLU A 111 20.02 3.75 10.12
C GLU A 111 21.44 4.34 10.19
N ASN A 112 22.50 3.53 10.35
CA ASN A 112 23.88 4.04 10.52
C ASN A 112 25.00 3.05 10.10
N GLY A 113 25.20 2.80 8.80
CA GLY A 113 26.36 2.09 8.20
C GLY A 113 26.14 0.61 7.84
N THR A 114 27.15 -0.06 7.30
CA THR A 114 27.06 -1.35 6.56
C THR A 114 26.90 -2.62 7.45
N PRO A 115 26.00 -3.57 7.12
CA PRO A 115 25.66 -4.75 7.91
C PRO A 115 26.63 -5.88 7.60
N MET A 116 27.31 -6.38 8.61
CA MET A 116 28.43 -7.30 8.36
C MET A 116 28.18 -8.72 8.86
N THR A 117 27.38 -8.95 9.91
CA THR A 117 27.50 -10.23 10.66
C THR A 117 26.27 -11.14 10.61
N VAL A 118 25.06 -10.60 10.45
CA VAL A 118 23.84 -11.41 10.44
C VAL A 118 23.65 -12.13 9.10
N PHE A 119 23.97 -11.48 7.99
CA PHE A 119 23.68 -11.99 6.65
C PHE A 119 24.48 -13.23 6.26
N ASP A 120 25.73 -13.34 6.72
CA ASP A 120 26.57 -14.53 6.47
C ASP A 120 25.98 -15.80 7.07
N ALA A 121 25.27 -15.65 8.19
CA ALA A 121 24.60 -16.76 8.84
C ALA A 121 23.31 -17.18 8.13
N LEU A 122 22.70 -16.33 7.28
CA LEU A 122 21.37 -16.61 6.74
C LEU A 122 21.39 -17.39 5.43
N GLN A 123 20.58 -18.44 5.37
CA GLN A 123 20.20 -19.13 4.15
C GLN A 123 18.70 -18.95 3.88
N LEU A 124 18.38 -18.26 2.79
CA LEU A 124 17.02 -17.79 2.48
C LEU A 124 16.49 -18.38 1.16
N PRO A 125 16.27 -19.71 1.08
CA PRO A 125 16.03 -20.41 -0.19
C PRO A 125 14.72 -20.01 -0.90
N MET A 126 13.77 -19.41 -0.19
CA MET A 126 12.47 -19.00 -0.74
C MET A 126 12.29 -17.49 -0.86
N LEU A 127 13.30 -16.68 -0.48
CA LEU A 127 13.18 -15.23 -0.46
C LEU A 127 12.91 -14.69 -1.88
N ARG A 128 11.78 -13.97 -2.02
CA ARG A 128 11.33 -13.41 -3.30
C ARG A 128 11.45 -11.91 -3.37
N GLU A 129 11.29 -11.24 -2.24
CA GLU A 129 11.18 -9.78 -2.18
C GLU A 129 12.09 -9.21 -1.11
N VAL A 130 12.90 -8.23 -1.51
CA VAL A 130 13.74 -7.45 -0.60
C VAL A 130 13.37 -5.98 -0.71
N ASN A 131 13.03 -5.37 0.42
CA ASN A 131 12.81 -3.95 0.54
C ASN A 131 13.89 -3.35 1.43
N SER A 132 14.72 -2.47 0.89
CA SER A 132 15.73 -1.72 1.65
C SER A 132 15.31 -0.26 1.76
N ARG A 133 15.26 0.26 2.99
CA ARG A 133 14.89 1.64 3.30
C ARG A 133 16.01 2.33 4.06
N ILE A 134 16.39 3.53 3.61
CA ILE A 134 17.35 4.40 4.30
C ILE A 134 16.62 5.47 5.09
N ALA A 135 16.93 5.57 6.39
CA ALA A 135 16.34 6.55 7.29
C ALA A 135 16.84 7.97 7.00
N HIS A 136 15.95 8.96 7.19
CA HIS A 136 16.17 10.37 6.87
C HIS A 136 17.32 11.03 7.66
N GLN A 137 17.68 10.49 8.82
CA GLN A 137 18.72 11.05 9.70
C GLN A 137 20.08 10.37 9.55
N SER A 138 20.24 9.46 8.58
CA SER A 138 21.49 8.74 8.39
C SER A 138 22.58 9.67 7.83
N ARG A 139 23.78 9.62 8.43
CA ARG A 139 25.00 10.28 7.91
C ARG A 139 25.83 9.35 7.02
N THR A 140 25.31 8.17 6.73
CA THR A 140 26.01 7.09 6.05
C THR A 140 25.98 7.31 4.55
N ILE A 141 27.15 7.19 3.91
CA ILE A 141 27.23 7.03 2.46
C ILE A 141 26.78 5.61 2.13
N TRP A 142 25.72 5.50 1.33
CA TRP A 142 25.25 4.19 0.90
C TRP A 142 26.32 3.55 0.01
N THR A 143 26.71 2.32 0.33
CA THR A 143 27.59 1.50 -0.51
C THR A 143 27.09 0.07 -0.51
N THR A 144 27.26 -0.60 -1.66
CA THR A 144 26.90 -2.02 -1.78
C THR A 144 27.91 -2.88 -1.04
N SER A 145 27.50 -3.57 0.02
CA SER A 145 28.37 -4.45 0.82
C SER A 145 28.49 -5.84 0.22
N GLU A 146 29.62 -6.51 0.45
CA GLU A 146 29.84 -7.89 -0.02
C GLU A 146 28.86 -8.87 0.65
N GLU A 147 28.47 -8.61 1.88
CA GLU A 147 27.56 -9.43 2.68
C GLU A 147 26.12 -9.31 2.18
N LEU A 148 25.70 -8.10 1.80
CA LEU A 148 24.42 -7.89 1.13
C LEU A 148 24.43 -8.60 -0.24
N LEU A 149 25.49 -8.46 -1.03
CA LEU A 149 25.62 -9.17 -2.31
C LEU A 149 25.59 -10.69 -2.14
N CYS A 150 26.26 -11.20 -1.10
CA CYS A 150 26.28 -12.60 -0.74
C CYS A 150 24.88 -13.11 -0.38
N LEU A 151 24.11 -12.37 0.41
CA LEU A 151 22.73 -12.70 0.75
C LEU A 151 21.83 -12.74 -0.49
N LEU A 152 21.94 -11.70 -1.32
CA LEU A 152 21.12 -11.51 -2.50
C LEU A 152 21.41 -12.60 -3.55
N SER A 153 22.68 -12.95 -3.76
CA SER A 153 23.12 -13.96 -4.74
C SER A 153 22.74 -15.39 -4.39
N ARG A 154 22.47 -15.68 -3.12
CA ARG A 154 22.04 -17.01 -2.66
C ARG A 154 20.52 -17.19 -2.66
N SER A 155 19.76 -16.15 -3.02
CA SER A 155 18.31 -16.09 -2.87
C SER A 155 17.62 -15.89 -4.22
N PRO A 156 16.46 -16.54 -4.48
CA PRO A 156 15.79 -16.46 -5.78
C PRO A 156 14.87 -15.22 -5.88
N ILE A 157 15.48 -14.06 -5.68
CA ILE A 157 14.82 -12.76 -5.59
C ILE A 157 14.28 -12.34 -6.95
N SER A 158 13.03 -11.89 -6.95
CA SER A 158 12.32 -11.44 -8.15
C SER A 158 11.91 -9.97 -8.09
N ARG A 159 11.85 -9.39 -6.88
CA ARG A 159 11.54 -7.97 -6.63
C ARG A 159 12.54 -7.35 -5.67
N LEU A 160 13.11 -6.22 -6.06
CA LEU A 160 13.99 -5.40 -5.23
C LEU A 160 13.45 -3.97 -5.16
N THR A 161 13.21 -3.50 -3.94
CA THR A 161 12.80 -2.11 -3.67
C THR A 161 13.89 -1.40 -2.88
N LEU A 162 14.33 -0.24 -3.37
CA LEU A 162 15.27 0.65 -2.71
C LEU A 162 14.54 1.97 -2.43
N SER A 163 14.39 2.34 -1.17
CA SER A 163 13.77 3.60 -0.77
C SER A 163 14.76 4.45 0.01
N THR A 164 15.14 5.59 -0.53
CA THR A 164 16.03 6.53 0.13
C THR A 164 15.21 7.73 0.62
N ARG A 165 15.45 8.16 1.86
CA ARG A 165 14.83 9.36 2.45
C ARG A 165 15.87 10.30 3.06
N GLY A 166 17.16 10.06 2.82
CA GLY A 166 18.28 10.75 3.45
C GLY A 166 18.83 11.94 2.64
N PRO A 167 19.76 12.71 3.22
CA PRO A 167 20.50 13.76 2.52
C PRO A 167 21.31 13.21 1.34
N ASP A 168 21.69 14.06 0.37
CA ASP A 168 22.24 13.66 -0.93
C ASP A 168 23.27 12.52 -0.83
N HIS A 169 24.29 12.60 0.04
CA HIS A 169 25.31 11.55 0.21
C HIS A 169 24.80 10.13 0.57
N ALA A 170 23.53 9.96 0.96
CA ALA A 170 22.91 8.69 1.34
C ALA A 170 22.25 7.92 0.17
N ASN A 171 22.26 8.42 -1.07
CA ASN A 171 21.72 7.70 -2.24
C ASN A 171 22.77 6.78 -2.91
N PRO A 172 22.36 5.62 -3.47
CA PRO A 172 23.24 4.71 -4.21
C PRO A 172 23.78 5.35 -5.50
N SER A 173 25.05 5.09 -5.83
CA SER A 173 25.61 5.39 -7.16
C SER A 173 25.11 4.41 -8.24
N GLY A 174 25.39 4.66 -9.51
CA GLY A 174 25.09 3.68 -10.56
C GLY A 174 26.01 2.45 -10.44
N ARG A 175 27.29 2.63 -10.11
CA ARG A 175 28.22 1.53 -9.76
C ARG A 175 27.68 0.60 -8.68
N ASP A 176 27.04 1.19 -7.69
CA ASP A 176 26.38 0.50 -6.59
C ASP A 176 25.19 -0.35 -7.06
N LEU A 177 24.32 0.24 -7.89
CA LEU A 177 23.22 -0.50 -8.50
C LEU A 177 23.73 -1.62 -9.41
N VAL A 178 24.78 -1.40 -10.19
CA VAL A 178 25.43 -2.43 -10.99
C VAL A 178 25.82 -3.63 -10.11
N ARG A 179 26.51 -3.40 -9.00
CA ARG A 179 26.89 -4.50 -8.10
C ARG A 179 25.68 -5.26 -7.57
N LEU A 180 24.63 -4.54 -7.13
CA LEU A 180 23.39 -5.17 -6.69
C LEU A 180 22.73 -6.03 -7.79
N LEU A 181 22.67 -5.51 -9.00
CA LEU A 181 22.05 -6.18 -10.13
C LEU A 181 22.84 -7.42 -10.57
N GLN A 182 24.17 -7.38 -10.51
CA GLN A 182 25.03 -8.56 -10.74
C GLN A 182 24.77 -9.67 -9.72
N ALA A 183 24.49 -9.30 -8.46
CA ALA A 183 24.16 -10.28 -7.43
C ALA A 183 22.75 -10.86 -7.60
N VAL A 184 21.85 -10.26 -8.39
CA VAL A 184 20.47 -10.74 -8.55
C VAL A 184 20.11 -10.93 -10.02
N PRO A 185 20.70 -11.92 -10.72
CA PRO A 185 20.40 -12.18 -12.13
C PRO A 185 18.94 -12.58 -12.38
N GLY A 186 18.25 -13.09 -11.33
CA GLY A 186 16.85 -13.49 -11.35
C GLY A 186 15.82 -12.35 -11.25
N LEU A 187 16.28 -11.11 -11.08
CA LEU A 187 15.43 -9.98 -10.78
C LEU A 187 14.47 -9.66 -11.94
N LYS A 188 13.18 -9.54 -11.63
CA LYS A 188 12.13 -9.17 -12.60
C LYS A 188 11.65 -7.74 -12.43
N MET A 189 11.69 -7.21 -11.20
CA MET A 189 11.19 -5.89 -10.86
C MET A 189 12.18 -5.13 -9.98
N LEU A 190 12.55 -3.93 -10.42
CA LEU A 190 13.39 -2.99 -9.67
C LEU A 190 12.62 -1.70 -9.39
N LEU A 191 12.51 -1.32 -8.12
CA LEU A 191 11.84 -0.09 -7.69
C LEU A 191 12.84 0.76 -6.90
N ILE A 192 13.07 2.00 -7.32
CA ILE A 192 13.99 2.94 -6.68
C ILE A 192 13.22 4.23 -6.38
N TYR A 193 13.10 4.57 -5.09
CA TYR A 193 12.32 5.71 -4.62
C TYR A 193 13.17 6.70 -3.83
N GLY A 194 12.98 8.01 -4.09
CA GLY A 194 13.57 9.09 -3.31
C GLY A 194 15.07 9.36 -3.55
N THR A 195 15.63 8.79 -4.62
CA THR A 195 17.06 8.89 -4.97
C THR A 195 17.41 10.24 -5.61
N ASP A 196 18.68 10.43 -5.99
CA ASP A 196 19.12 11.50 -6.89
C ASP A 196 19.67 10.94 -8.20
N THR A 197 20.21 11.81 -9.06
CA THR A 197 20.65 11.44 -10.40
C THR A 197 21.90 10.56 -10.42
N ARG A 198 22.68 10.48 -9.33
CA ARG A 198 23.93 9.68 -9.28
C ARG A 198 23.69 8.18 -9.43
N CYS A 199 22.46 7.72 -9.23
CA CYS A 199 22.07 6.35 -9.53
C CYS A 199 21.96 6.06 -11.03
N MET A 200 22.02 7.08 -11.89
CA MET A 200 21.89 7.03 -13.35
C MET A 200 23.19 7.49 -14.04
N ASP A 201 24.34 7.03 -13.56
CA ASP A 201 25.64 7.32 -14.15
C ASP A 201 25.98 6.39 -15.34
N ASP A 202 27.07 6.69 -16.04
CA ASP A 202 27.56 5.93 -17.19
C ASP A 202 27.84 4.44 -16.87
N ASP A 203 28.22 4.13 -15.63
CA ASP A 203 28.45 2.76 -15.19
C ASP A 203 27.15 1.95 -15.25
N LEU A 204 26.04 2.48 -14.74
CA LEU A 204 24.75 1.78 -14.84
C LEU A 204 24.21 1.77 -16.27
N ILE A 205 24.30 2.91 -16.97
CA ILE A 205 23.79 3.07 -18.35
C ILE A 205 24.42 2.01 -19.27
N SER A 206 25.74 1.87 -19.22
CA SER A 206 26.48 0.93 -20.07
C SER A 206 26.16 -0.54 -19.80
N GLN A 207 25.72 -0.88 -18.58
CA GLN A 207 25.40 -2.25 -18.16
C GLN A 207 23.94 -2.64 -18.40
N LEU A 208 23.05 -1.64 -18.50
CA LEU A 208 21.64 -1.83 -18.84
C LEU A 208 21.37 -1.79 -20.35
N ALA A 209 22.23 -1.10 -21.11
CA ALA A 209 22.11 -1.03 -22.56
C ALA A 209 22.46 -2.39 -23.22
N PRO A 210 21.67 -2.84 -24.22
CA PRO A 210 22.04 -4.00 -25.02
C PRO A 210 23.26 -3.65 -25.89
N ASN A 211 24.43 -4.18 -25.54
CA ASN A 211 25.66 -4.02 -26.31
C ASN A 211 26.11 -5.36 -26.90
N LEU A 212 26.54 -5.36 -28.18
CA LEU A 212 26.96 -6.57 -28.90
C LEU A 212 28.15 -7.30 -28.22
N ASN A 213 28.97 -6.58 -27.48
CA ASN A 213 30.22 -7.08 -26.89
C ASN A 213 30.18 -7.30 -25.37
N MET A 214 29.08 -6.95 -24.68
CA MET A 214 28.95 -7.10 -23.23
C MET A 214 27.58 -7.69 -22.87
N PRO A 215 27.51 -8.85 -22.19
CA PRO A 215 26.25 -9.43 -21.76
C PRO A 215 25.56 -8.55 -20.72
N MET A 216 24.23 -8.45 -20.83
CA MET A 216 23.44 -7.64 -19.91
C MET A 216 23.46 -8.21 -18.50
N ILE A 217 23.48 -7.31 -17.54
CA ILE A 217 23.58 -7.60 -16.11
C ILE A 217 22.31 -8.24 -15.51
N VAL A 218 21.14 -8.01 -16.11
CA VAL A 218 19.83 -8.51 -15.64
C VAL A 218 18.91 -8.92 -16.82
N PRO A 219 19.15 -10.09 -17.45
CA PRO A 219 18.33 -10.60 -18.56
C PRO A 219 16.84 -10.67 -18.26
N LEU A 220 16.46 -10.98 -17.02
CA LEU A 220 15.07 -11.21 -16.64
C LEU A 220 14.31 -9.97 -16.19
N LEU A 221 14.96 -8.79 -16.12
CA LEU A 221 14.30 -7.57 -15.66
C LEU A 221 13.19 -7.18 -16.65
N ARG A 222 11.95 -7.13 -16.15
CA ARG A 222 10.74 -6.77 -16.91
C ARG A 222 10.21 -5.40 -16.54
N GLN A 223 10.41 -4.98 -15.29
CA GLN A 223 9.87 -3.74 -14.76
C GLN A 223 10.92 -2.94 -14.01
N ILE A 224 10.96 -1.65 -14.28
CA ILE A 224 11.81 -0.71 -13.54
C ILE A 224 11.05 0.59 -13.25
N SER A 225 11.09 1.03 -12.00
CA SER A 225 10.54 2.32 -11.58
C SER A 225 11.61 3.11 -10.86
N ILE A 226 11.87 4.34 -11.28
CA ILE A 226 12.83 5.23 -10.62
C ILE A 226 12.16 6.58 -10.34
N GLN A 227 12.18 6.98 -9.07
CA GLN A 227 11.75 8.29 -8.60
C GLN A 227 12.96 9.03 -8.02
N PHE A 228 13.39 10.12 -8.67
CA PHE A 228 14.64 10.82 -8.36
C PHE A 228 14.49 12.34 -8.22
N ASN A 229 15.37 12.99 -7.46
CA ASN A 229 15.49 14.44 -7.35
C ASN A 229 16.73 14.93 -8.15
N PRO A 230 16.59 15.85 -9.13
CA PRO A 230 17.72 16.37 -9.90
C PRO A 230 18.52 17.35 -9.04
N ARG A 231 19.50 16.84 -8.30
CA ARG A 231 20.49 17.61 -7.55
C ARG A 231 21.88 17.20 -8.03
N GLY A 232 22.61 18.12 -8.67
CA GLY A 232 23.98 17.87 -9.18
C GLY A 232 24.09 17.89 -10.72
N GLN A 233 25.32 17.95 -11.23
CA GLN A 233 25.65 18.12 -12.66
C GLN A 233 26.06 16.82 -13.39
N ASP A 234 26.11 15.67 -12.71
CA ASP A 234 26.92 14.52 -13.16
C ASP A 234 26.16 13.30 -13.69
N SER A 235 24.98 13.46 -14.31
CA SER A 235 24.27 12.28 -14.83
C SER A 235 23.45 12.58 -16.08
N ASP A 236 23.74 11.86 -17.16
CA ASP A 236 23.04 11.99 -18.42
C ASP A 236 21.75 11.16 -18.42
N ILE A 237 20.69 11.78 -17.91
CA ILE A 237 19.33 11.23 -17.90
C ILE A 237 18.88 10.89 -19.34
N ALA A 238 19.40 11.57 -20.37
CA ALA A 238 19.10 11.26 -21.76
C ALA A 238 19.75 9.95 -22.20
N ALA A 239 21.02 9.75 -21.85
CA ALA A 239 21.73 8.51 -22.12
C ALA A 239 21.11 7.33 -21.35
N PHE A 240 20.68 7.54 -20.11
CA PHE A 240 19.93 6.53 -19.34
C PHE A 240 18.59 6.20 -20.02
N ALA A 241 17.84 7.22 -20.43
CA ALA A 241 16.60 7.03 -21.18
C ALA A 241 16.82 6.19 -22.46
N ASP A 242 17.88 6.49 -23.21
CA ASP A 242 18.23 5.80 -24.45
C ASP A 242 18.64 4.34 -24.24
N ALA A 243 19.38 4.05 -23.16
CA ALA A 243 19.69 2.68 -22.76
C ALA A 243 18.42 1.87 -22.46
N MET A 244 17.42 2.47 -21.81
CA MET A 244 16.15 1.78 -21.49
C MET A 244 15.27 1.59 -22.72
N ILE A 245 15.21 2.58 -23.61
CA ILE A 245 14.49 2.52 -24.89
C ILE A 245 15.06 1.42 -25.79
N SER A 246 16.37 1.39 -25.96
CA SER A 246 17.04 0.41 -26.84
C SER A 246 16.75 -1.03 -26.42
N ARG A 247 16.65 -1.29 -25.11
CA ARG A 247 16.26 -2.59 -24.55
C ARG A 247 14.82 -3.03 -24.87
N LYS A 248 13.88 -2.09 -25.05
CA LYS A 248 12.49 -2.42 -25.40
C LYS A 248 12.37 -2.94 -26.85
N CYS A 249 13.25 -2.51 -27.74
CA CYS A 249 13.19 -2.82 -29.16
C CYS A 249 13.78 -4.20 -29.53
N SER A 250 14.53 -4.86 -28.63
CA SER A 250 15.14 -6.19 -28.83
C SER A 250 14.23 -7.32 -28.33
N LYS A 251 13.63 -8.11 -29.23
CA LYS A 251 12.71 -9.23 -28.90
C LYS A 251 13.48 -10.54 -28.71
N PRO A 252 14.01 -10.85 -27.51
CA PRO A 252 13.27 -11.61 -26.47
C PRO A 252 13.42 -11.08 -25.02
N ASP A 253 14.22 -10.03 -24.79
CA ASP A 253 14.64 -9.49 -23.47
C ASP A 253 13.94 -8.17 -23.09
N VAL A 254 12.66 -8.07 -23.50
CA VAL A 254 11.90 -6.82 -23.49
C VAL A 254 11.51 -6.40 -22.06
N LEU A 255 11.80 -5.14 -21.73
CA LEU A 255 11.18 -4.43 -20.60
C LEU A 255 9.69 -4.24 -20.89
N GLU A 256 8.84 -4.82 -20.04
CA GLU A 256 7.38 -4.70 -20.10
C GLU A 256 6.92 -3.32 -19.65
N SER A 257 7.51 -2.79 -18.58
CA SER A 257 7.22 -1.45 -18.09
C SER A 257 8.46 -0.72 -17.59
N VAL A 258 8.48 0.58 -17.84
CA VAL A 258 9.48 1.50 -17.32
C VAL A 258 8.72 2.71 -16.80
N HIS A 259 9.05 3.15 -15.60
CA HIS A 259 8.48 4.34 -14.97
C HIS A 259 9.63 5.22 -14.47
N ILE A 260 9.72 6.45 -14.95
CA ILE A 260 10.74 7.40 -14.52
C ILE A 260 10.04 8.68 -14.07
N ARG A 261 10.27 9.08 -12.81
CA ARG A 261 9.63 10.21 -12.15
C ARG A 261 10.68 11.15 -11.55
N CYS A 262 10.61 12.43 -11.92
CA CYS A 262 11.42 13.50 -11.33
C CYS A 262 10.68 14.16 -10.15
N LEU A 263 11.39 14.51 -9.07
CA LEU A 263 10.86 15.06 -7.81
C LEU A 263 11.19 16.53 -7.53
N ALA A 264 11.88 17.24 -8.43
CA ALA A 264 12.30 18.62 -8.18
C ALA A 264 11.11 19.55 -7.87
N GLU A 265 11.23 20.34 -6.81
CA GLU A 265 10.23 21.30 -6.32
C GLU A 265 10.23 22.64 -7.09
N ASP A 266 11.26 22.94 -7.88
CA ASP A 266 11.51 24.28 -8.42
C ASP A 266 11.66 24.27 -9.95
N GLU A 267 10.52 24.41 -10.63
CA GLU A 267 10.36 24.31 -12.08
C GLU A 267 11.15 25.38 -12.86
N GLU A 268 11.42 26.54 -12.23
CA GLU A 268 12.20 27.65 -12.80
C GLU A 268 13.70 27.32 -12.89
N ARG A 269 14.22 26.57 -11.91
CA ARG A 269 15.64 26.20 -11.86
C ARG A 269 16.00 25.18 -12.94
N LEU A 270 15.09 24.25 -13.24
CA LEU A 270 15.18 23.29 -14.35
C LEU A 270 15.08 23.94 -15.75
N LYS A 271 14.33 25.04 -15.87
CA LYS A 271 14.24 25.83 -17.12
C LYS A 271 15.50 26.67 -17.34
N SER A 272 16.07 27.22 -16.27
CA SER A 272 17.29 28.04 -16.33
C SER A 272 18.58 27.24 -16.61
N SER A 273 18.58 25.92 -16.40
CA SER A 273 19.77 25.06 -16.57
C SER A 273 19.98 24.54 -17.99
N GLY A 274 19.09 24.84 -18.95
CA GLY A 274 19.23 24.40 -20.35
C GLY A 274 19.00 22.88 -20.52
N THR A 275 17.76 22.51 -20.83
CA THR A 275 17.34 21.31 -21.58
C THR A 275 18.21 20.04 -21.48
N VAL A 276 17.97 19.19 -20.47
CA VAL A 276 18.40 17.77 -20.46
C VAL A 276 17.33 16.82 -19.91
N VAL A 277 16.52 17.26 -18.93
CA VAL A 277 15.48 16.40 -18.32
C VAL A 277 14.18 16.34 -19.17
N GLY A 278 13.79 17.46 -19.79
CA GLY A 278 12.53 17.57 -20.54
C GLY A 278 12.48 16.69 -21.80
N ASP A 279 13.45 16.89 -22.70
CA ASP A 279 13.52 16.14 -23.97
C ASP A 279 13.73 14.64 -23.75
N SER A 280 14.49 14.27 -22.71
CA SER A 280 14.73 12.87 -22.33
C SER A 280 13.47 12.16 -21.83
N LEU A 281 12.66 12.85 -21.02
CA LEU A 281 11.37 12.32 -20.55
C LEU A 281 10.36 12.19 -21.69
N ASP A 282 10.37 13.11 -22.66
CA ASP A 282 9.50 13.06 -23.84
C ASP A 282 9.94 11.96 -24.84
N ARG A 283 11.25 11.71 -25.00
CA ARG A 283 11.78 10.57 -25.78
C ARG A 283 11.35 9.22 -25.19
N LEU A 284 11.30 9.09 -23.87
CA LEU A 284 10.80 7.88 -23.20
C LEU A 284 9.31 7.62 -23.50
N ARG A 285 8.48 8.67 -23.59
CA ARG A 285 7.04 8.53 -23.93
C ARG A 285 6.80 7.88 -25.27
N GLY A 286 7.59 8.25 -26.27
CA GLY A 286 7.45 7.79 -27.66
C GLY A 286 7.59 6.28 -27.85
N VAL A 287 8.13 5.56 -26.86
CA VAL A 287 8.41 4.12 -26.94
C VAL A 287 7.48 3.31 -26.03
N GLY A 288 6.41 3.90 -25.46
CA GLY A 288 5.47 3.22 -24.56
C GLY A 288 6.07 2.87 -23.19
N VAL A 289 7.03 3.67 -22.75
CA VAL A 289 7.49 3.73 -21.36
C VAL A 289 6.58 4.73 -20.66
N ALA A 290 5.94 4.32 -19.58
CA ALA A 290 4.99 5.17 -18.86
C ALA A 290 5.76 6.23 -18.05
N THR A 291 6.09 7.35 -18.70
CA THR A 291 6.59 8.54 -18.01
C THR A 291 5.44 9.47 -17.67
N THR A 292 5.11 9.51 -16.39
CA THR A 292 4.21 10.53 -15.86
C THR A 292 5.01 11.84 -15.74
N ARG A 293 4.87 12.78 -16.70
CA ARG A 293 5.03 14.22 -16.34
C ARG A 293 3.79 14.53 -15.53
N GLN A 294 3.89 14.37 -14.23
CA GLN A 294 3.11 15.21 -13.34
C GLN A 294 3.97 16.43 -13.06
N THR A 295 3.60 17.56 -13.65
CA THR A 295 3.80 18.87 -13.00
C THR A 295 3.42 18.71 -11.53
N LEU A 296 4.34 19.10 -10.65
CA LEU A 296 4.26 18.96 -9.20
C LEU A 296 2.83 19.12 -8.66
N SER A 297 2.17 17.98 -8.43
CA SER A 297 1.23 17.87 -7.32
C SER A 297 2.06 17.46 -6.10
N PRO A 298 1.79 17.98 -4.89
CA PRO A 298 2.67 17.77 -3.75
C PRO A 298 2.79 16.27 -3.44
N MET A 299 4.04 15.82 -3.27
CA MET A 299 4.47 14.41 -3.29
C MET A 299 3.48 13.43 -2.63
N ALA A 300 2.96 12.49 -3.42
CA ALA A 300 2.26 11.33 -2.90
C ALA A 300 3.23 10.42 -2.11
N HIS A 301 2.94 10.21 -0.85
CA HIS A 301 3.71 9.47 0.12
C HIS A 301 2.99 8.18 0.47
N THR A 302 3.62 7.03 0.22
CA THR A 302 3.06 5.74 0.63
C THR A 302 3.58 5.32 2.00
N THR A 303 2.67 4.97 2.90
CA THR A 303 2.93 4.34 4.19
C THR A 303 2.12 3.04 4.31
N PHE A 304 2.51 2.22 5.27
CA PHE A 304 1.88 0.94 5.58
C PHE A 304 1.57 0.93 7.07
N HIS A 305 0.29 0.76 7.41
CA HIS A 305 -0.25 0.83 8.76
C HIS A 305 -0.70 -0.54 9.20
N THR A 306 -0.01 -1.13 10.16
CA THR A 306 -0.29 -2.49 10.63
C THR A 306 -1.39 -2.44 11.68
N ILE A 307 -2.59 -2.92 11.30
CA ILE A 307 -3.73 -3.06 12.22
C ILE A 307 -3.52 -4.28 13.12
N ASN A 308 -3.07 -5.38 12.50
CA ASN A 308 -2.72 -6.63 13.16
C ASN A 308 -1.73 -7.39 12.25
N PRO A 309 -1.13 -8.51 12.71
CA PRO A 309 -0.08 -9.21 11.96
C PRO A 309 -0.49 -9.69 10.56
N GLU A 310 -1.77 -10.02 10.35
CA GLU A 310 -2.26 -10.44 9.03
C GLU A 310 -2.78 -9.27 8.18
N THR A 311 -2.87 -8.07 8.76
CA THR A 311 -3.51 -6.90 8.17
C THR A 311 -2.63 -5.66 8.28
N THR A 312 -2.01 -5.31 7.18
CA THR A 312 -1.31 -4.05 6.96
C THR A 312 -2.01 -3.30 5.84
N LEU A 313 -2.38 -2.04 6.12
CA LEU A 313 -3.10 -1.19 5.19
C LEU A 313 -2.13 -0.23 4.51
N LYS A 314 -2.11 -0.26 3.18
CA LYS A 314 -1.43 0.77 2.40
C LYS A 314 -2.22 2.08 2.50
N VAL A 315 -1.52 3.15 2.81
CA VAL A 315 -2.06 4.51 2.86
C VAL A 315 -1.22 5.39 1.94
N VAL A 316 -1.87 6.21 1.14
CA VAL A 316 -1.23 7.18 0.25
C VAL A 316 -1.64 8.58 0.68
N SER A 317 -0.69 9.35 1.20
CA SER A 317 -0.88 10.76 1.55
C SER A 317 -0.37 11.66 0.44
N SER A 318 -1.12 12.66 0.01
CA SER A 318 -0.71 13.64 -1.00
C SER A 318 -1.02 15.05 -0.52
N GLY A 319 -0.38 16.06 -1.09
CA GLY A 319 -0.61 17.43 -0.64
C GLY A 319 0.33 17.85 0.51
N PRO A 320 0.35 19.15 0.87
CA PRO A 320 1.07 19.63 2.04
C PRO A 320 0.49 19.05 3.34
N SER A 321 1.33 18.72 4.32
CA SER A 321 0.89 18.21 5.63
C SER A 321 0.04 19.22 6.42
N GLN A 322 0.20 20.50 6.13
CA GLN A 322 -0.67 21.60 6.57
C GLN A 322 -1.39 22.23 5.37
N GLY A 323 -2.19 21.42 4.68
CA GLY A 323 -3.02 21.91 3.58
C GLY A 323 -4.13 22.83 4.02
N GLU A 324 -4.78 23.45 3.04
CA GLU A 324 -5.93 24.32 3.29
C GLU A 324 -7.11 23.50 3.80
N GLY A 325 -7.68 23.88 4.95
CA GLY A 325 -8.86 23.21 5.51
C GLY A 325 -8.61 21.80 6.08
N PRO A 326 -9.68 21.02 6.29
CA PRO A 326 -9.61 19.68 6.87
C PRO A 326 -8.87 18.69 5.96
N THR A 327 -8.23 17.67 6.55
CA THR A 327 -7.65 16.55 5.77
C THR A 327 -8.76 15.79 5.04
N LEU A 328 -8.54 15.45 3.77
CA LEU A 328 -9.48 14.68 2.95
C LEU A 328 -9.12 13.20 3.02
N VAL A 329 -9.97 12.37 3.63
CA VAL A 329 -9.71 10.92 3.79
C VAL A 329 -10.56 10.13 2.79
N PHE A 330 -9.95 9.35 1.91
CA PHE A 330 -10.62 8.69 0.78
C PHE A 330 -10.68 7.16 0.94
N LEU A 331 -11.88 6.59 0.76
CA LEU A 331 -12.18 5.16 0.85
C LEU A 331 -12.72 4.61 -0.48
N HIS A 332 -12.02 3.63 -1.05
CA HIS A 332 -12.28 3.16 -2.42
C HIS A 332 -13.48 2.18 -2.55
N PHE A 333 -13.89 1.90 -3.78
CA PHE A 333 -14.94 0.92 -4.09
C PHE A 333 -14.46 -0.53 -4.02
N TRP A 334 -15.39 -1.49 -4.06
CA TRP A 334 -15.07 -2.91 -4.16
C TRP A 334 -14.41 -3.24 -5.51
N GLY A 335 -13.13 -3.62 -5.50
CA GLY A 335 -12.33 -3.75 -6.72
C GLY A 335 -11.25 -2.67 -6.86
N GLY A 336 -11.34 -1.58 -6.09
CA GLY A 336 -10.43 -0.45 -6.20
C GLY A 336 -9.21 -0.51 -5.28
N SER A 337 -8.45 0.57 -5.34
CA SER A 337 -7.42 0.93 -4.36
C SER A 337 -7.37 2.46 -4.20
N SER A 338 -6.36 2.98 -3.50
CA SER A 338 -6.04 4.41 -3.42
C SER A 338 -5.92 5.08 -4.80
N SER A 339 -5.59 4.32 -5.85
CA SER A 339 -5.51 4.80 -7.24
C SER A 339 -6.85 5.35 -7.75
N THR A 340 -7.98 4.88 -7.19
CA THR A 340 -9.35 5.30 -7.54
C THR A 340 -9.48 6.82 -7.52
N PHE A 341 -8.78 7.47 -6.59
CA PHE A 341 -8.88 8.91 -6.35
C PHE A 341 -7.69 9.69 -6.88
N SER A 342 -6.71 9.07 -7.55
CA SER A 342 -5.51 9.77 -8.02
C SER A 342 -5.85 10.98 -8.90
N GLY A 343 -6.74 10.80 -9.88
CA GLY A 343 -7.20 11.91 -10.73
C GLY A 343 -7.96 12.98 -9.96
N VAL A 344 -8.76 12.62 -8.95
CA VAL A 344 -9.48 13.59 -8.10
C VAL A 344 -8.49 14.39 -7.25
N ILE A 345 -7.51 13.73 -6.63
CA ILE A 345 -6.50 14.33 -5.76
C ILE A 345 -5.57 15.28 -6.55
N GLU A 346 -5.26 14.97 -7.82
CA GLU A 346 -4.51 15.86 -8.71
C GLU A 346 -5.20 17.21 -8.92
N HIS A 347 -6.52 17.26 -8.82
CA HIS A 347 -7.30 18.49 -8.89
C HIS A 347 -7.51 19.18 -7.53
N LEU A 348 -6.94 18.64 -6.45
CA LEU A 348 -7.03 19.17 -5.08
C LEU A 348 -5.63 19.44 -4.47
N PRO A 349 -4.68 20.09 -5.18
CA PRO A 349 -3.28 20.17 -4.75
C PRO A 349 -3.07 20.99 -3.47
N ALA A 350 -4.00 21.86 -3.08
CA ALA A 350 -3.93 22.66 -1.86
C ALA A 350 -4.31 21.88 -0.59
N HIS A 351 -4.98 20.72 -0.74
CA HIS A 351 -5.49 19.94 0.37
C HIS A 351 -4.57 18.79 0.76
N HIS A 352 -4.45 18.54 2.06
CA HIS A 352 -3.86 17.30 2.53
C HIS A 352 -4.85 16.15 2.29
N SER A 353 -4.45 15.18 1.48
CA SER A 353 -5.28 14.04 1.07
C SER A 353 -4.68 12.74 1.59
N VAL A 354 -5.51 11.83 2.10
CA VAL A 354 -5.11 10.52 2.61
C VAL A 354 -6.04 9.46 2.03
N ALA A 355 -5.54 8.62 1.11
CA ALA A 355 -6.29 7.52 0.52
C ALA A 355 -5.89 6.19 1.16
N ILE A 356 -6.87 5.44 1.65
CA ILE A 356 -6.65 4.18 2.39
C ILE A 356 -7.07 3.00 1.51
N ASN A 357 -6.17 2.03 1.35
CA ASN A 357 -6.53 0.72 0.79
C ASN A 357 -7.15 -0.15 1.89
N PHE A 358 -8.35 -0.66 1.65
CA PHE A 358 -8.96 -1.66 2.53
C PHE A 358 -8.12 -2.94 2.61
N ARG A 359 -8.23 -3.65 3.75
CA ARG A 359 -7.58 -4.95 3.92
C ARG A 359 -7.89 -5.88 2.74
N GLY A 360 -6.86 -6.57 2.27
CA GLY A 360 -6.93 -7.49 1.13
C GLY A 360 -7.12 -6.85 -0.25
N TRP A 361 -7.01 -5.51 -0.38
CA TRP A 361 -7.08 -4.80 -1.65
C TRP A 361 -5.78 -4.04 -1.97
N GLY A 362 -5.44 -3.97 -3.27
CA GLY A 362 -4.20 -3.34 -3.73
C GLY A 362 -2.98 -3.98 -3.09
N ASP A 363 -2.13 -3.18 -2.45
CA ASP A 363 -0.96 -3.67 -1.69
C ASP A 363 -1.24 -3.82 -0.18
N SER A 364 -2.50 -3.71 0.26
CA SER A 364 -2.89 -4.03 1.64
C SER A 364 -3.00 -5.54 1.83
N THR A 365 -2.50 -6.06 2.95
CA THR A 365 -2.66 -7.46 3.31
C THR A 365 -3.99 -7.70 4.01
N GLY A 366 -4.36 -8.97 4.22
CA GLY A 366 -5.52 -9.34 5.01
C GLY A 366 -5.58 -10.84 5.30
N PRO A 367 -6.30 -11.26 6.37
CA PRO A 367 -6.44 -12.65 6.77
C PRO A 367 -7.05 -13.53 5.68
N GLN A 368 -6.59 -14.77 5.53
CA GLN A 368 -7.17 -15.72 4.57
C GLN A 368 -8.30 -16.55 5.22
N ILE A 369 -9.25 -15.86 5.86
CA ILE A 369 -10.40 -16.47 6.54
C ILE A 369 -11.71 -15.77 6.15
N ALA A 370 -12.81 -16.52 6.20
CA ALA A 370 -14.16 -15.99 6.02
C ALA A 370 -14.48 -14.94 7.10
N ASP A 371 -15.34 -13.97 6.78
CA ASP A 371 -15.83 -12.89 7.65
C ASP A 371 -14.81 -11.82 8.10
N ALA A 372 -13.52 -11.98 7.80
CA ALA A 372 -12.47 -11.01 8.15
C ALA A 372 -12.54 -9.66 7.41
N TYR A 373 -13.52 -9.49 6.52
CA TYR A 373 -13.67 -8.34 5.61
C TYR A 373 -15.08 -7.71 5.69
N SER A 374 -15.78 -7.90 6.81
CA SER A 374 -17.09 -7.26 7.04
C SER A 374 -16.98 -5.74 7.04
N ILE A 375 -18.05 -5.05 6.69
CA ILE A 375 -18.14 -3.58 6.70
C ILE A 375 -17.81 -3.03 8.08
N LYS A 376 -18.20 -3.75 9.14
CA LYS A 376 -17.83 -3.40 10.52
C LYS A 376 -16.34 -3.43 10.78
N ILE A 377 -15.64 -4.40 10.22
CA ILE A 377 -14.18 -4.52 10.33
C ILE A 377 -13.49 -3.46 9.47
N LEU A 378 -13.94 -3.26 8.22
CA LEU A 378 -13.40 -2.22 7.34
C LEU A 378 -13.55 -0.82 7.95
N ALA A 379 -14.65 -0.55 8.66
CA ALA A 379 -14.83 0.70 9.39
C ALA A 379 -13.83 0.85 10.55
N SER A 380 -13.62 -0.22 11.34
CA SER A 380 -12.67 -0.19 12.45
C SER A 380 -11.21 -0.04 12.00
N ASP A 381 -10.87 -0.57 10.83
CA ASP A 381 -9.58 -0.33 10.17
C ASP A 381 -9.36 1.15 9.86
N VAL A 382 -10.37 1.79 9.26
CA VAL A 382 -10.31 3.21 8.91
C VAL A 382 -10.21 4.07 10.17
N GLU A 383 -11.00 3.75 11.20
CA GLU A 383 -10.93 4.42 12.51
C GLU A 383 -9.53 4.32 13.13
N ALA A 384 -8.91 3.13 13.06
CA ALA A 384 -7.56 2.90 13.55
C ALA A 384 -6.50 3.69 12.77
N VAL A 385 -6.57 3.72 11.43
CA VAL A 385 -5.65 4.51 10.60
C VAL A 385 -5.79 6.01 10.88
N ILE A 386 -7.02 6.53 10.98
CA ILE A 386 -7.27 7.94 11.30
C ILE A 386 -6.65 8.30 12.66
N ALA A 387 -6.84 7.43 13.66
CA ALA A 387 -6.28 7.62 15.00
C ALA A 387 -4.74 7.55 15.00
N GLU A 388 -4.15 6.57 14.33
CA GLU A 388 -2.69 6.38 14.26
C GLU A 388 -2.00 7.55 13.55
N LEU A 389 -2.59 8.07 12.48
CA LEU A 389 -2.10 9.25 11.76
C LEU A 389 -2.32 10.56 12.56
N GLY A 390 -3.05 10.51 13.67
CA GLY A 390 -3.34 11.68 14.49
C GLY A 390 -4.19 12.72 13.77
N ILE A 391 -5.04 12.30 12.84
CA ILE A 391 -5.92 13.18 12.07
C ILE A 391 -7.06 13.66 12.98
N LYS A 392 -7.14 14.97 13.20
CA LYS A 392 -8.09 15.60 14.16
C LYS A 392 -9.08 16.57 13.54
N ASP A 393 -8.94 16.84 12.25
CA ASP A 393 -9.80 17.74 11.49
C ASP A 393 -9.88 17.21 10.06
N PHE A 394 -10.98 16.57 9.70
CA PHE A 394 -11.08 15.87 8.42
C PHE A 394 -12.49 15.80 7.84
N ILE A 395 -12.53 15.60 6.52
CA ILE A 395 -13.71 15.20 5.77
C ILE A 395 -13.49 13.78 5.28
N LEU A 396 -14.47 12.90 5.51
CA LEU A 396 -14.40 11.51 5.05
C LEU A 396 -15.12 11.37 3.72
N LEU A 397 -14.46 10.79 2.73
CA LEU A 397 -14.97 10.52 1.41
C LEU A 397 -15.02 9.01 1.18
N GLY A 398 -16.17 8.50 0.74
CA GLY A 398 -16.33 7.07 0.46
C GLY A 398 -17.04 6.82 -0.87
N HIS A 399 -16.45 5.95 -1.71
CA HIS A 399 -17.01 5.55 -2.99
C HIS A 399 -17.61 4.14 -2.92
N SER A 400 -18.89 3.98 -3.31
CA SER A 400 -19.57 2.66 -3.39
C SER A 400 -19.49 1.90 -2.05
N MET A 401 -18.87 0.72 -2.00
CA MET A 401 -18.55 -0.02 -0.76
C MET A 401 -17.89 0.88 0.29
N GLY A 402 -16.91 1.69 -0.11
CA GLY A 402 -16.26 2.68 0.76
C GLY A 402 -17.24 3.74 1.29
N GLY A 403 -18.31 4.03 0.54
CA GLY A 403 -19.42 4.89 1.00
C GLY A 403 -20.26 4.24 2.11
N LYS A 404 -20.48 2.93 2.06
CA LYS A 404 -21.15 2.20 3.16
C LYS A 404 -20.27 2.13 4.41
N VAL A 405 -18.96 1.92 4.23
CA VAL A 405 -17.98 2.00 5.31
C VAL A 405 -17.95 3.41 5.91
N ALA A 406 -17.90 4.46 5.08
CA ALA A 406 -17.87 5.85 5.54
C ALA A 406 -19.10 6.24 6.35
N GLN A 407 -20.30 5.79 5.93
CA GLN A 407 -21.54 5.96 6.70
C GLN A 407 -21.44 5.32 8.09
N LEU A 408 -20.87 4.11 8.18
CA LEU A 408 -20.70 3.41 9.45
C LEU A 408 -19.69 4.14 10.37
N VAL A 409 -18.54 4.55 9.84
CA VAL A 409 -17.52 5.30 10.60
C VAL A 409 -18.12 6.61 11.15
N ALA A 410 -18.80 7.38 10.30
CA ALA A 410 -19.44 8.63 10.70
C ALA A 410 -20.56 8.43 11.73
N GLY A 411 -21.36 7.36 11.57
CA GLY A 411 -22.49 7.03 12.43
C GLY A 411 -22.11 6.49 13.81
N ARG A 412 -20.94 5.84 13.94
CA ARG A 412 -20.42 5.35 15.23
C ARG A 412 -19.90 6.47 16.12
N GLY A 413 -19.35 7.53 15.54
CA GLY A 413 -18.73 8.63 16.29
C GLY A 413 -17.50 8.22 17.10
N ALA A 414 -16.83 7.12 16.73
CA ALA A 414 -15.66 6.60 17.43
C ALA A 414 -14.42 7.50 17.25
N VAL A 415 -14.32 8.19 16.11
CA VAL A 415 -13.28 9.17 15.81
C VAL A 415 -13.80 10.59 15.97
N GLN A 416 -13.03 11.44 16.66
CA GLN A 416 -13.33 12.86 16.83
C GLN A 416 -12.79 13.67 15.65
N GLY A 417 -13.36 14.84 15.38
CA GLY A 417 -12.82 15.75 14.36
C GLY A 417 -13.37 15.58 12.95
N LEU A 418 -14.38 14.72 12.76
CA LEU A 418 -15.11 14.63 11.50
C LEU A 418 -15.91 15.92 11.27
N ARG A 419 -15.60 16.64 10.19
CA ARG A 419 -16.25 17.91 9.81
C ARG A 419 -17.38 17.73 8.82
N GLY A 420 -17.29 16.72 7.96
CA GLY A 420 -18.23 16.49 6.88
C GLY A 420 -18.03 15.11 6.24
N LEU A 421 -19.03 14.66 5.50
CA LEU A 421 -19.06 13.38 4.82
C LEU A 421 -19.36 13.58 3.34
N ILE A 422 -18.57 12.99 2.45
CA ILE A 422 -18.85 12.99 1.00
C ILE A 422 -19.02 11.54 0.54
N LEU A 423 -20.19 11.23 0.01
CA LEU A 423 -20.58 9.90 -0.43
C LEU A 423 -20.69 9.89 -1.96
N ILE A 424 -19.77 9.19 -2.63
CA ILE A 424 -19.68 9.14 -4.09
C ILE A 424 -20.28 7.80 -4.53
N ALA A 425 -21.31 7.81 -5.38
CA ALA A 425 -22.07 6.63 -5.80
C ALA A 425 -22.21 5.58 -4.67
N PRO A 426 -22.69 5.95 -3.47
CA PRO A 426 -22.52 5.14 -2.28
C PRO A 426 -23.42 3.91 -2.31
N ALA A 427 -22.87 2.78 -1.86
CA ALA A 427 -23.72 1.66 -1.47
C ALA A 427 -24.58 2.06 -0.25
N PRO A 428 -25.86 1.65 -0.21
CA PRO A 428 -26.77 2.08 0.82
C PRO A 428 -26.40 1.49 2.19
N SER A 429 -26.80 2.18 3.26
CA SER A 429 -26.63 1.68 4.64
C SER A 429 -27.52 0.48 4.96
N THR A 430 -28.55 0.26 4.16
CA THR A 430 -29.47 -0.88 4.24
C THR A 430 -28.88 -2.17 3.65
N PRO A 431 -29.36 -3.34 4.10
CA PRO A 431 -29.03 -4.63 3.48
C PRO A 431 -29.51 -4.71 2.04
N LEU A 432 -28.64 -5.22 1.16
CA LEU A 432 -29.02 -5.67 -0.17
C LEU A 432 -28.66 -7.15 -0.29
N VAL A 433 -29.68 -7.98 -0.55
CA VAL A 433 -29.51 -9.41 -0.82
C VAL A 433 -29.68 -9.63 -2.32
N LEU A 434 -28.61 -10.04 -2.99
CA LEU A 434 -28.65 -10.37 -4.40
C LEU A 434 -29.22 -11.79 -4.62
N PRO A 435 -29.92 -12.03 -5.74
CA PRO A 435 -30.18 -13.38 -6.21
C PRO A 435 -28.88 -14.19 -6.33
N GLU A 436 -28.95 -15.48 -6.07
CA GLU A 436 -27.77 -16.38 -6.04
C GLU A 436 -26.93 -16.29 -7.32
N GLU A 437 -27.57 -16.30 -8.49
CA GLU A 437 -26.88 -16.19 -9.78
C GLU A 437 -26.11 -14.86 -9.92
N MET A 438 -26.71 -13.73 -9.52
CA MET A 438 -26.05 -12.43 -9.56
C MET A 438 -24.88 -12.35 -8.57
N ARG A 439 -25.04 -12.97 -7.40
CA ARG A 439 -23.97 -13.07 -6.40
C ARG A 439 -22.79 -13.87 -6.93
N GLU A 440 -23.03 -15.02 -7.56
CA GLU A 440 -21.97 -15.85 -8.17
C GLU A 440 -21.26 -15.11 -9.31
N GLN A 441 -22.02 -14.41 -10.15
CA GLN A 441 -21.46 -13.55 -11.20
C GLN A 441 -20.52 -12.49 -10.60
N GLN A 442 -20.94 -11.79 -9.54
CA GLN A 442 -20.07 -10.80 -8.87
C GLN A 442 -18.83 -11.45 -8.25
N ILE A 443 -18.95 -12.58 -7.56
CA ILE A 443 -17.78 -13.29 -7.01
C ILE A 443 -16.74 -13.59 -8.09
N SER A 444 -17.19 -13.90 -9.31
CA SER A 444 -16.31 -14.23 -10.43
C SER A 444 -15.78 -13.02 -11.21
N ALA A 445 -16.33 -11.82 -11.00
CA ALA A 445 -16.09 -10.63 -11.83
C ALA A 445 -14.61 -10.24 -11.91
N TYR A 446 -13.84 -10.48 -10.84
CA TYR A 446 -12.43 -10.09 -10.72
C TYR A 446 -11.45 -11.28 -10.72
N ASN A 447 -11.86 -12.43 -11.29
CA ASN A 447 -11.01 -13.61 -11.39
C ASN A 447 -10.05 -13.58 -12.58
N ASN A 448 -10.36 -12.83 -13.63
CA ASN A 448 -9.50 -12.69 -14.80
C ASN A 448 -9.63 -11.29 -15.42
N ALA A 449 -8.60 -10.87 -16.15
CA ALA A 449 -8.48 -9.52 -16.70
C ALA A 449 -9.64 -9.17 -17.66
N GLY A 450 -10.04 -10.10 -18.54
CA GLY A 450 -11.09 -9.85 -19.51
C GLY A 450 -12.46 -9.63 -18.86
N ALA A 451 -12.80 -10.40 -17.82
CA ALA A 451 -14.04 -10.19 -17.06
C ALA A 451 -14.02 -8.87 -16.28
N ALA A 452 -12.90 -8.54 -15.63
CA ALA A 452 -12.73 -7.28 -14.91
C ALA A 452 -12.83 -6.07 -15.86
N GLU A 453 -12.21 -6.15 -17.03
CA GLU A 453 -12.29 -5.11 -18.07
C GLU A 453 -13.72 -4.96 -18.60
N PHE A 454 -14.39 -6.09 -18.89
CA PHE A 454 -15.78 -6.09 -19.35
C PHE A 454 -16.70 -5.41 -18.34
N VAL A 455 -16.60 -5.79 -17.06
CA VAL A 455 -17.39 -5.20 -15.98
C VAL A 455 -17.09 -3.72 -15.84
N THR A 456 -15.80 -3.33 -15.88
CA THR A 456 -15.39 -1.92 -15.84
C THR A 456 -16.06 -1.11 -16.95
N GLN A 457 -15.90 -1.52 -18.21
CA GLN A 457 -16.32 -0.74 -19.36
C GLN A 457 -17.84 -0.77 -19.65
N ASN A 458 -18.53 -1.86 -19.29
CA ASN A 458 -19.92 -2.09 -19.71
C ASN A 458 -20.94 -1.98 -18.57
N VAL A 459 -20.49 -2.17 -17.32
CA VAL A 459 -21.35 -2.17 -16.13
C VAL A 459 -21.05 -0.97 -15.25
N LEU A 460 -19.78 -0.73 -14.93
CA LEU A 460 -19.38 0.27 -13.93
C LEU A 460 -19.20 1.67 -14.51
N THR A 461 -18.97 1.82 -15.82
CA THR A 461 -18.85 3.15 -16.45
C THR A 461 -19.92 3.42 -17.49
N ALA A 462 -20.25 4.69 -17.67
CA ALA A 462 -21.06 5.17 -18.80
C ALA A 462 -20.22 5.99 -19.80
N SER A 463 -19.15 6.62 -19.32
CA SER A 463 -18.14 7.31 -20.13
C SER A 463 -17.00 6.36 -20.52
N LYS A 464 -16.39 6.59 -21.69
CA LYS A 464 -15.19 5.86 -22.10
C LYS A 464 -13.99 6.34 -21.27
N LEU A 465 -13.38 5.42 -20.53
CA LEU A 465 -12.09 5.64 -19.86
C LEU A 465 -10.93 5.50 -20.85
N THR A 466 -9.77 6.05 -20.50
CA THR A 466 -8.52 5.78 -21.25
C THR A 466 -8.05 4.34 -20.99
N ASP A 467 -7.33 3.76 -21.94
CA ASP A 467 -6.80 2.40 -21.81
C ASP A 467 -5.89 2.25 -20.58
N GLU A 468 -5.16 3.32 -20.20
CA GLU A 468 -4.33 3.36 -19.00
C GLU A 468 -5.17 3.26 -17.72
N ILE A 469 -6.24 4.04 -17.60
CA ILE A 469 -7.13 4.00 -16.43
C ILE A 469 -7.82 2.64 -16.35
N VAL A 470 -8.26 2.08 -17.48
CA VAL A 470 -8.82 0.71 -17.53
C VAL A 470 -7.79 -0.30 -17.04
N ALA A 471 -6.56 -0.25 -17.54
CA ALA A 471 -5.51 -1.20 -17.16
C ALA A 471 -5.19 -1.12 -15.66
N ILE A 472 -5.08 0.07 -15.09
CA ILE A 472 -4.86 0.27 -13.64
C ILE A 472 -6.04 -0.29 -12.83
N THR A 473 -7.27 0.03 -13.25
CA THR A 473 -8.50 -0.44 -12.58
C THR A 473 -8.57 -1.97 -12.58
N VAL A 474 -8.32 -2.60 -13.73
CA VAL A 474 -8.28 -4.06 -13.86
C VAL A 474 -7.18 -4.67 -13.00
N GLN A 475 -5.98 -4.07 -12.96
CA GLN A 475 -4.91 -4.54 -12.09
C GLN A 475 -5.29 -4.50 -10.61
N ASP A 476 -5.93 -3.42 -10.14
CA ASP A 476 -6.38 -3.31 -8.76
C ASP A 476 -7.46 -4.35 -8.42
N MET A 477 -8.42 -4.56 -9.32
CA MET A 477 -9.42 -5.62 -9.19
C MET A 477 -8.75 -6.99 -9.06
N LEU A 478 -7.75 -7.28 -9.89
CA LEU A 478 -7.05 -8.55 -9.88
C LEU A 478 -6.19 -8.76 -8.64
N LYS A 479 -5.55 -7.70 -8.12
CA LYS A 479 -4.71 -7.75 -6.91
C LYS A 479 -5.48 -8.06 -5.64
N GLY A 480 -6.78 -7.78 -5.60
CA GLY A 480 -7.63 -8.14 -4.47
C GLY A 480 -7.47 -9.63 -4.12
N ASN A 481 -7.30 -9.94 -2.83
CA ASN A 481 -7.21 -11.32 -2.41
C ASN A 481 -8.58 -12.02 -2.54
N SER A 482 -8.57 -13.36 -2.56
CA SER A 482 -9.78 -14.13 -2.85
C SER A 482 -10.91 -13.95 -1.81
N PHE A 483 -10.58 -13.69 -0.55
CA PHE A 483 -11.56 -13.50 0.52
C PHE A 483 -12.16 -12.10 0.47
N ALA A 484 -11.34 -11.06 0.25
CA ALA A 484 -11.79 -9.68 0.09
C ALA A 484 -12.72 -9.52 -1.14
N LYS A 485 -12.40 -10.20 -2.25
CA LYS A 485 -13.24 -10.26 -3.44
C LYS A 485 -14.61 -10.85 -3.15
N LYS A 486 -14.66 -11.97 -2.43
CA LYS A 486 -15.91 -12.66 -2.06
C LYS A 486 -16.74 -11.94 -1.01
N ALA A 487 -16.08 -11.25 -0.09
CA ALA A 487 -16.70 -10.66 1.10
C ALA A 487 -17.89 -9.74 0.78
N TRP A 488 -17.72 -8.84 -0.19
CA TRP A 488 -18.75 -7.89 -0.56
C TRP A 488 -20.04 -8.58 -1.05
N PRO A 489 -20.01 -9.40 -2.12
CA PRO A 489 -21.20 -10.10 -2.59
C PRO A 489 -21.72 -11.19 -1.63
N GLU A 490 -20.86 -11.83 -0.82
CA GLU A 490 -21.29 -12.90 0.09
C GLU A 490 -22.01 -12.37 1.34
N TYR A 491 -21.50 -11.30 1.96
CA TYR A 491 -22.07 -10.79 3.21
C TYR A 491 -22.04 -9.27 3.35
N GLY A 492 -21.06 -8.56 2.79
CA GLY A 492 -20.88 -7.12 2.99
C GLY A 492 -22.05 -6.27 2.48
N MET A 493 -22.65 -6.65 1.35
CA MET A 493 -23.87 -6.02 0.83
C MET A 493 -25.06 -6.18 1.78
N SER A 494 -25.16 -7.34 2.44
CA SER A 494 -26.25 -7.68 3.36
C SER A 494 -26.10 -7.12 4.78
N GLU A 495 -24.94 -6.55 5.12
CA GLU A 495 -24.75 -5.94 6.44
C GLU A 495 -25.65 -4.71 6.62
N ASP A 496 -26.41 -4.68 7.70
CA ASP A 496 -27.24 -3.52 8.07
C ASP A 496 -26.42 -2.54 8.94
N VAL A 497 -26.24 -1.33 8.43
CA VAL A 497 -25.62 -0.20 9.15
C VAL A 497 -26.54 1.02 9.18
N ALA A 498 -27.84 0.81 8.93
CA ALA A 498 -28.82 1.88 8.80
C ALA A 498 -29.13 2.58 10.13
N ASN A 499 -28.91 1.92 11.27
CA ASN A 499 -29.08 2.53 12.58
C ASN A 499 -27.96 3.51 12.88
N GLU A 500 -26.72 3.16 12.56
CA GLU A 500 -25.56 4.02 12.66
C GLU A 500 -25.65 5.19 11.68
N ALA A 501 -26.10 4.95 10.43
CA ALA A 501 -26.26 6.02 9.44
C ALA A 501 -27.21 7.15 9.90
N LYS A 502 -28.27 6.83 10.67
CA LYS A 502 -29.18 7.84 11.26
C LYS A 502 -28.50 8.75 12.30
N ASN A 503 -27.38 8.30 12.86
CA ASN A 503 -26.63 9.05 13.86
C ASN A 503 -25.65 10.05 13.24
N ILE A 504 -25.46 10.05 11.91
CA ILE A 504 -24.60 11.01 11.22
C ILE A 504 -25.15 12.44 11.42
N LYS A 505 -24.34 13.30 12.06
CA LYS A 505 -24.71 14.69 12.40
C LYS A 505 -23.99 15.75 11.57
N VAL A 506 -22.92 15.37 10.88
CA VAL A 506 -22.14 16.31 10.06
C VAL A 506 -22.83 16.61 8.74
N PRO A 507 -22.58 17.79 8.13
CA PRO A 507 -22.98 18.05 6.74
C PRO A 507 -22.56 16.90 5.84
N THR A 508 -23.44 16.51 4.91
CA THR A 508 -23.18 15.37 4.03
C THR A 508 -23.49 15.74 2.58
N LEU A 509 -22.52 15.54 1.68
CA LEU A 509 -22.72 15.62 0.23
C LEU A 509 -22.82 14.21 -0.35
N VAL A 510 -23.82 13.99 -1.20
CA VAL A 510 -23.98 12.76 -1.97
C VAL A 510 -23.82 13.08 -3.45
N ILE A 511 -22.90 12.41 -4.14
CA ILE A 511 -22.64 12.57 -5.57
C ILE A 511 -23.07 11.28 -6.28
N ALA A 512 -24.09 11.33 -7.11
CA ALA A 512 -24.61 10.17 -7.86
C ALA A 512 -24.34 10.30 -9.36
N GLY A 513 -24.16 9.17 -10.06
CA GLY A 513 -24.07 9.14 -11.52
C GLY A 513 -25.45 9.01 -12.16
N GLY A 514 -25.77 9.87 -13.12
CA GLY A 514 -27.09 9.86 -13.79
C GLY A 514 -27.37 8.59 -14.60
N LEU A 515 -26.32 7.85 -15.01
CA LEU A 515 -26.39 6.57 -15.73
C LEU A 515 -25.83 5.40 -14.91
N ASP A 516 -25.72 5.55 -13.59
CA ASP A 516 -25.25 4.49 -12.70
C ASP A 516 -26.24 3.30 -12.68
N LYS A 517 -25.78 2.14 -13.15
CA LYS A 517 -26.54 0.89 -13.19
C LYS A 517 -26.44 0.08 -11.89
N VAL A 518 -25.46 0.41 -11.05
CA VAL A 518 -25.17 -0.30 -9.79
C VAL A 518 -25.94 0.37 -8.66
N GLU A 519 -25.75 1.68 -8.50
CA GLU A 519 -26.40 2.52 -7.48
C GLU A 519 -27.25 3.60 -8.17
N THR A 520 -28.46 3.23 -8.61
CA THR A 520 -29.33 4.16 -9.33
C THR A 520 -29.66 5.40 -8.48
N VAL A 521 -29.89 6.54 -9.15
CA VAL A 521 -30.22 7.81 -8.49
C VAL A 521 -31.42 7.64 -7.55
N GLU A 522 -32.44 6.87 -7.96
CA GLU A 522 -33.62 6.60 -7.14
C GLU A 522 -33.25 5.84 -5.87
N ARG A 523 -32.39 4.81 -5.97
CA ARG A 523 -31.94 4.03 -4.82
C ARG A 523 -31.11 4.88 -3.87
N VAL A 524 -30.13 5.61 -4.38
CA VAL A 524 -29.29 6.51 -3.57
C VAL A 524 -30.15 7.56 -2.84
N LYS A 525 -31.13 8.14 -3.54
CA LYS A 525 -32.06 9.10 -2.94
C LYS A 525 -32.91 8.48 -1.83
N ALA A 526 -33.49 7.30 -2.07
CA ALA A 526 -34.39 6.64 -1.12
C ALA A 526 -33.63 6.06 0.09
N GLU A 527 -32.46 5.48 -0.13
CA GLU A 527 -31.77 4.68 0.90
C GLU A 527 -30.59 5.38 1.56
N VAL A 528 -30.06 6.47 0.99
CA VAL A 528 -28.98 7.25 1.59
C VAL A 528 -29.45 8.64 1.98
N VAL A 529 -29.91 9.45 1.02
CA VAL A 529 -30.24 10.87 1.25
C VAL A 529 -31.36 11.03 2.28
N GLN A 530 -32.44 10.25 2.18
CA GLN A 530 -33.56 10.33 3.13
C GLN A 530 -33.21 9.86 4.55
N ARG A 531 -32.09 9.18 4.76
CA ARG A 531 -31.67 8.65 6.07
C ARG A 531 -30.73 9.57 6.82
N ILE A 532 -30.05 10.46 6.12
CA ILE A 532 -29.05 11.36 6.70
C ILE A 532 -29.66 12.77 6.73
N GLN A 533 -29.85 13.30 7.94
CA GLN A 533 -30.61 14.53 8.17
C GLN A 533 -30.08 15.76 7.40
N HIS A 534 -28.76 15.82 7.17
CA HIS A 534 -28.09 16.93 6.51
C HIS A 534 -27.44 16.52 5.18
N ALA A 535 -28.04 15.57 4.47
CA ALA A 535 -27.58 15.15 3.16
C ALA A 535 -28.15 16.02 2.04
N VAL A 536 -27.26 16.57 1.22
CA VAL A 536 -27.59 17.18 -0.08
C VAL A 536 -27.06 16.27 -1.18
N MET A 537 -27.81 16.16 -2.28
CA MET A 537 -27.43 15.29 -3.40
C MET A 537 -27.24 16.10 -4.68
N VAL A 538 -26.16 15.78 -5.39
CA VAL A 538 -25.89 16.21 -6.76
C VAL A 538 -25.84 14.98 -7.67
N VAL A 539 -26.37 15.13 -8.89
CA VAL A 539 -26.35 14.09 -9.91
C VAL A 539 -25.46 14.57 -11.05
N LEU A 540 -24.48 13.74 -11.44
CA LEU A 540 -23.58 14.00 -12.56
C LEU A 540 -24.15 13.32 -13.81
N GLU A 541 -24.70 14.13 -14.71
CA GLU A 541 -25.39 13.66 -15.91
C GLU A 541 -24.46 12.91 -16.87
N GLY A 542 -24.95 11.82 -17.45
CA GLY A 542 -24.17 11.01 -18.41
C GLY A 542 -23.02 10.20 -17.79
N LYS A 543 -22.90 10.14 -16.46
CA LYS A 543 -21.85 9.42 -15.74
C LYS A 543 -22.36 8.13 -15.10
N GLY A 544 -21.51 7.11 -15.08
CA GLY A 544 -21.79 5.80 -14.49
C GLY A 544 -21.42 5.73 -13.01
N HIS A 545 -20.97 4.55 -12.58
CA HIS A 545 -20.66 4.25 -11.19
C HIS A 545 -19.27 4.71 -10.75
N LEU A 546 -18.26 4.65 -11.62
CA LEU A 546 -16.87 4.99 -11.28
C LEU A 546 -16.58 6.47 -11.47
N LEU A 547 -17.38 7.32 -10.82
CA LEU A 547 -17.28 8.79 -10.91
C LEU A 547 -15.85 9.35 -10.71
N PRO A 548 -15.05 8.87 -9.73
CA PRO A 548 -13.67 9.33 -9.57
C PRO A 548 -12.77 9.08 -10.79
N LEU A 549 -13.11 8.08 -11.62
CA LEU A 549 -12.37 7.72 -12.84
C LEU A 549 -12.99 8.35 -14.09
N GLU A 550 -14.32 8.48 -14.14
CA GLU A 550 -15.05 9.00 -15.31
C GLU A 550 -15.04 10.54 -15.40
N THR A 551 -14.96 11.23 -14.26
CA THR A 551 -15.02 12.70 -14.21
C THR A 551 -14.25 13.28 -13.00
N PRO A 552 -12.94 12.99 -12.88
CA PRO A 552 -12.15 13.37 -11.69
C PRO A 552 -12.20 14.87 -11.37
N ALA A 553 -12.14 15.73 -12.38
CA ALA A 553 -12.17 17.19 -12.21
C ALA A 553 -13.50 17.70 -11.65
N GLU A 554 -14.63 17.14 -12.10
CA GLU A 554 -15.97 17.52 -11.65
C GLU A 554 -16.22 17.06 -10.22
N VAL A 555 -15.81 15.83 -9.88
CA VAL A 555 -15.82 15.31 -8.50
C VAL A 555 -14.97 16.22 -7.60
N ALA A 556 -13.76 16.57 -8.01
CA ALA A 556 -12.90 17.48 -7.26
C ALA A 556 -13.54 18.86 -7.05
N GLY A 557 -14.19 19.42 -8.07
CA GLY A 557 -14.91 20.69 -7.95
C GLY A 557 -16.03 20.66 -6.90
N HIS A 558 -16.76 19.54 -6.79
CA HIS A 558 -17.75 19.34 -5.74
C HIS A 558 -17.12 19.18 -4.36
N VAL A 559 -16.00 18.46 -4.25
CA VAL A 559 -15.23 18.35 -2.99
C VAL A 559 -14.76 19.72 -2.52
N GLU A 560 -14.15 20.52 -3.40
CA GLU A 560 -13.68 21.88 -3.13
C GLU A 560 -14.81 22.82 -2.68
N GLY A 561 -15.97 22.73 -3.35
CA GLY A 561 -17.16 23.51 -2.97
C GLY A 561 -17.62 23.16 -1.54
N PHE A 562 -17.66 21.87 -1.23
CA PHE A 562 -18.08 21.38 0.07
C PHE A 562 -17.08 21.71 1.19
N VAL A 563 -15.78 21.61 0.93
CA VAL A 563 -14.72 22.02 1.86
C VAL A 563 -14.90 23.48 2.28
N ARG A 564 -15.17 24.38 1.31
CA ARG A 564 -15.42 25.81 1.59
C ARG A 564 -16.66 26.03 2.45
N GLU A 565 -17.76 25.33 2.16
CA GLU A 565 -19.01 25.41 2.93
C GLU A 565 -18.80 25.02 4.41
N VAL A 566 -18.18 23.86 4.64
CA VAL A 566 -17.94 23.32 5.99
C VAL A 566 -16.89 24.13 6.77
N SER A 567 -15.96 24.78 6.07
CA SER A 567 -14.94 25.66 6.69
C SER A 567 -15.50 27.03 7.08
N SER A 568 -16.51 27.52 6.34
CA SER A 568 -17.16 28.82 6.59
C SER A 568 -18.18 28.82 7.73
N SER A 569 -18.66 27.64 8.14
CA SER A 569 -19.70 27.47 9.18
C SER A 569 -19.15 27.52 10.62
N LYS A 570 -18.13 28.35 10.89
CA LYS A 570 -17.50 28.52 12.22
C LYS A 570 -18.22 29.53 13.10
#